data_AF-A0A090ESF0-F1
#
_entry.id   AF-A0A090ESF0-F1
#
_cell.length_a   1.000
_cell.length_b   1.000
_cell.length_c   1.000
_cell.angle_alpha   90.00
_cell.angle_beta   90.00
_cell.angle_gamma   90.00
#
_symmetry.space_group_name_H-M   'P 1'
#
loop_
_entity.id
_entity.type
_entity.pdbx_description
1 polymer ?
#
loop_
_entity_poly.entity_id
_entity_poly.type
_entity_poly.pdbx_seq_one_letter_code
_entity_poly.pdbx_strand_id
1 'polypeptide(L)'
;MTTRKDRLKKLVKVQEQLKALHETRHAAFLAAAVKAEAEARDLVERFEDDSSLAGLFPALYHRRITDALGRQKQNLENARQEASLIATATARTNMVERAYKDVRRRDERERSDRERLDLITQKRNSDG
;
A
#
# COMPACT_ATOMS: atom_id res chain seq x y z
N MET A 1 -24.34 19.50 -8.13
CA MET A 1 -23.52 18.82 -9.17
C MET A 1 -22.09 18.69 -8.65
N THR A 2 -21.53 17.48 -8.57
CA THR A 2 -20.14 17.29 -8.09
C THR A 2 -19.15 17.72 -9.17
N THR A 3 -18.18 18.58 -8.83
CA THR A 3 -17.21 19.06 -9.81
C THR A 3 -16.22 17.97 -10.20
N ARG A 4 -15.56 18.11 -11.35
CA ARG A 4 -14.47 17.20 -11.77
C ARG A 4 -13.35 17.16 -10.71
N LYS A 5 -13.04 18.31 -10.10
CA LYS A 5 -12.08 18.43 -9.00
C LYS A 5 -12.47 17.60 -7.78
N ASP A 6 -13.74 17.64 -7.36
CA ASP A 6 -14.22 16.85 -6.22
C ASP A 6 -14.16 15.35 -6.48
N ARG A 7 -14.49 14.93 -7.71
CA ARG A 7 -14.37 13.52 -8.12
C ARG A 7 -12.92 13.04 -8.08
N LEU A 8 -11.98 13.82 -8.61
CA LEU A 8 -10.55 13.49 -8.55
C LEU A 8 -10.01 13.46 -7.12
N LYS A 9 -10.44 14.40 -6.26
CA LYS A 9 -10.07 14.41 -4.84
C LYS A 9 -10.52 13.12 -4.13
N LYS A 10 -11.75 12.67 -4.39
CA LYS A 10 -12.25 11.39 -3.85
C LYS A 10 -11.46 10.20 -4.41
N LEU A 11 -11.14 10.23 -5.70
CA LEU A 11 -10.36 9.17 -6.35
C LEU A 11 -8.96 9.05 -5.73
N VAL A 12 -8.26 10.16 -5.46
CA VAL A 12 -6.95 10.15 -4.75
C VAL A 12 -7.08 9.39 -3.42
N LYS A 13 -8.05 9.77 -2.58
CA LYS A 13 -8.26 9.14 -1.27
C LYS A 13 -8.50 7.63 -1.37
N VAL A 14 -9.31 7.19 -2.34
CA VAL A 14 -9.56 5.76 -2.54
C VAL A 14 -8.30 5.02 -2.99
N GLN A 15 -7.50 5.61 -3.88
CA GLN A 15 -6.24 5.01 -4.32
C GLN A 15 -5.22 4.93 -3.17
N GLU A 16 -5.15 5.94 -2.31
CA GLU A 16 -4.33 5.91 -1.09
C GLU A 16 -4.76 4.79 -0.13
N GLN A 17 -6.07 4.62 0.09
CA GLN A 17 -6.60 3.54 0.92
C GLN A 17 -6.29 2.15 0.34
N LEU A 18 -6.42 1.98 -0.98
CA LEU A 18 -6.05 0.72 -1.65
C LEU A 18 -4.55 0.44 -1.53
N LYS A 19 -3.71 1.45 -1.69
CA LYS A 19 -2.26 1.32 -1.49
C LYS A 19 -1.95 0.89 -0.05
N ALA A 20 -2.54 1.55 0.94
CA ALA A 20 -2.34 1.20 2.35
C ALA A 20 -2.80 -0.24 2.68
N LEU A 21 -3.88 -0.70 2.06
CA LEU A 21 -4.32 -2.09 2.19
C LEU A 21 -3.26 -3.08 1.68
N HIS A 22 -2.64 -2.83 0.52
CA HIS A 22 -1.57 -3.69 0.02
C HIS A 22 -0.31 -3.62 0.88
N GLU A 23 0.04 -2.44 1.40
CA GLU A 23 1.18 -2.26 2.31
C GLU A 23 1.00 -3.03 3.62
N THR A 24 -0.19 -2.99 4.21
CA THR A 24 -0.50 -3.77 5.43
C THR A 24 -0.47 -5.27 5.18
N ARG A 25 -1.02 -5.75 4.06
CA ARG A 25 -0.96 -7.17 3.66
C ARG A 25 0.48 -7.62 3.43
N HIS A 26 1.27 -6.82 2.72
CA HIS A 26 2.69 -7.07 2.51
C HIS A 26 3.44 -7.22 3.83
N ALA A 27 3.25 -6.27 4.76
CA ALA A 27 3.86 -6.32 6.09
C ALA A 27 3.42 -7.57 6.88
N ALA A 28 2.14 -7.94 6.80
CA ALA A 28 1.62 -9.14 7.45
C ALA A 28 2.26 -10.42 6.91
N PHE A 29 2.43 -10.53 5.59
CA PHE A 29 3.12 -11.68 4.98
C PHE A 29 4.60 -11.74 5.36
N LEU A 30 5.30 -10.61 5.40
CA LEU A 30 6.69 -10.58 5.89
C LEU A 30 6.81 -11.00 7.35
N ALA A 31 5.93 -10.49 8.22
CA ALA A 31 5.91 -10.88 9.62
C ALA A 31 5.62 -12.38 9.78
N ALA A 32 4.69 -12.93 9.00
CA ALA A 32 4.37 -14.35 9.00
C ALA A 32 5.54 -15.21 8.47
N ALA A 33 6.29 -14.72 7.48
CA ALA A 33 7.49 -15.39 6.98
C ALA A 33 8.58 -15.46 8.05
N VAL A 34 8.89 -14.33 8.71
CA VAL A 34 9.87 -14.27 9.81
C VAL A 34 9.47 -15.19 10.95
N LYS A 35 8.18 -15.22 11.32
CA LYS A 35 7.68 -16.11 12.36
C LYS A 35 7.85 -17.59 11.98
N ALA A 36 7.54 -17.96 10.74
CA ALA A 36 7.68 -19.33 10.27
C ALA A 36 9.16 -19.76 10.20
N GLU A 37 10.05 -18.83 9.86
CA GLU A 37 11.50 -19.06 9.91
C GLU A 37 12.02 -19.27 11.33
N ALA A 38 11.59 -18.43 12.29
CA ALA A 38 11.93 -18.61 13.70
C ALA A 38 11.44 -19.97 14.22
N GLU A 39 10.20 -20.36 13.90
CA GLU A 39 9.65 -21.67 14.26
C GLU A 39 10.48 -22.82 13.68
N ALA A 40 10.95 -22.71 12.43
CA ALA A 40 11.81 -23.71 11.83
C ALA A 40 13.17 -23.82 12.53
N ARG A 41 13.78 -22.68 12.91
CA ARG A 41 15.05 -22.64 13.66
C ARG A 41 14.90 -23.26 15.04
N ASP A 42 13.87 -22.87 15.79
CA ASP A 42 13.58 -23.44 17.12
C ASP A 42 13.39 -24.96 17.06
N LEU A 43 12.78 -25.47 15.99
CA LEU A 43 12.60 -26.91 15.77
C LEU A 43 13.92 -27.63 15.45
N VAL A 44 14.84 -26.98 14.72
CA VAL A 44 16.18 -27.53 14.44
C VAL A 44 17.03 -27.52 15.70
N GLU A 45 17.06 -26.43 16.46
CA GLU A 45 17.79 -26.35 17.72
C GLU A 45 17.31 -27.42 18.71
N ARG A 46 15.99 -27.59 18.84
CA ARG A 46 15.41 -28.68 19.64
C ARG A 46 15.66 -30.07 19.07
N PHE A 47 15.97 -30.21 17.79
CA PHE A 47 16.32 -31.51 17.21
C PHE A 47 17.75 -31.91 17.59
N GLU A 48 18.66 -30.94 17.73
CA GLU A 48 20.07 -31.13 18.08
C GLU A 48 20.32 -31.25 19.60
N ASP A 49 19.34 -30.92 20.44
CA ASP A 49 19.45 -31.03 21.90
C ASP A 49 19.33 -32.50 22.37
N ASP A 50 20.33 -32.98 23.12
CA ASP A 50 20.39 -34.36 23.66
C ASP A 50 19.23 -34.68 24.63
N SER A 51 18.60 -33.66 25.21
CA SER A 51 17.44 -33.82 26.10
C SER A 51 16.10 -33.97 25.36
N SER A 52 16.14 -33.89 24.02
CA SER A 52 14.97 -33.83 23.17
C SER A 52 14.36 -35.21 22.85
N LEU A 53 13.04 -35.25 22.74
CA LEU A 53 12.31 -36.39 22.16
C LEU A 53 12.55 -36.57 20.65
N ALA A 54 13.38 -35.72 20.04
CA ALA A 54 13.75 -35.77 18.63
C ALA A 54 14.30 -37.13 18.20
N GLY A 55 15.10 -37.80 19.04
CA GLY A 55 15.61 -39.14 18.76
C GLY A 55 14.52 -40.21 18.66
N LEU A 56 13.38 -40.02 19.35
CA LEU A 56 12.24 -40.95 19.34
C LEU A 56 11.27 -40.67 18.18
N PHE A 57 11.18 -39.41 17.72
CA PHE A 57 10.27 -39.01 16.64
C PHE A 57 10.93 -38.15 15.53
N PRO A 58 12.00 -38.61 14.85
CA PRO A 58 12.71 -37.80 13.85
C PRO A 58 11.80 -37.37 12.68
N ALA A 59 10.92 -38.28 12.23
CA ALA A 59 10.01 -38.02 11.12
C ALA A 59 9.02 -36.86 11.42
N LEU A 60 8.60 -36.70 12.67
CA LEU A 60 7.69 -35.64 13.08
C LEU A 60 8.38 -34.27 13.07
N TYR A 61 9.64 -34.21 13.52
CA TYR A 61 10.46 -33.00 13.46
C TYR A 61 10.75 -32.59 12.03
N HIS A 62 11.25 -33.51 11.19
CA HIS A 62 11.51 -33.22 9.78
C HIS A 62 10.26 -32.71 9.05
N ARG A 63 9.08 -33.32 9.31
CA ARG A 63 7.82 -32.85 8.75
C ARG A 63 7.50 -31.42 9.19
N ARG A 64 7.57 -31.13 10.50
CA ARG A 64 7.28 -29.79 11.03
C ARG A 64 8.25 -28.72 10.52
N ILE A 65 9.54 -29.04 10.42
CA ILE A 65 10.56 -28.16 9.84
C ILE A 65 10.23 -27.89 8.38
N THR A 66 9.91 -28.93 7.61
CA THR A 66 9.54 -28.79 6.19
C THR A 66 8.27 -27.95 6.03
N ASP A 67 7.25 -28.17 6.87
CA ASP A 67 6.00 -27.40 6.87
C ASP A 67 6.23 -25.93 7.25
N ALA A 68 7.10 -25.65 8.22
CA ALA A 68 7.48 -24.29 8.62
C ALA A 68 8.23 -23.56 7.49
N LEU A 69 9.21 -24.22 6.86
CA LEU A 69 9.91 -23.68 5.70
C LEU A 69 8.98 -23.50 4.48
N GLY A 70 8.02 -24.40 4.28
CA GLY A 70 6.99 -24.27 3.26
C GLY A 70 6.12 -23.03 3.48
N ARG A 71 5.66 -22.80 4.72
CA ARG A 71 4.92 -21.59 5.10
C ARG A 71 5.76 -20.32 4.91
N GLN A 72 7.04 -20.33 5.30
CA GLN A 72 7.95 -19.21 5.08
C GLN A 72 8.03 -18.85 3.60
N LYS A 73 8.32 -19.83 2.73
CA LYS A 73 8.42 -19.64 1.27
C LYS A 73 7.13 -19.10 0.68
N GLN A 74 5.98 -19.67 1.06
CA GLN A 74 4.67 -19.22 0.58
C GLN A 74 4.39 -17.78 0.99
N ASN A 75 4.69 -17.41 2.24
CA ASN A 75 4.49 -16.06 2.74
C ASN A 75 5.41 -15.05 2.03
N LEU A 76 6.67 -15.41 1.74
CA LEU A 76 7.56 -14.57 0.95
C LEU A 76 7.06 -14.36 -0.48
N GLU A 77 6.52 -15.40 -1.11
CA GLU A 77 5.96 -15.28 -2.46
C GLU A 77 4.70 -14.40 -2.47
N ASN A 78 3.82 -14.56 -1.48
CA ASN A 78 2.67 -13.68 -1.30
C ASN A 78 3.12 -12.22 -1.05
N ALA A 79 4.17 -12.00 -0.26
CA ALA A 79 4.73 -10.67 -0.06
C ALA A 79 5.25 -10.07 -1.38
N ARG A 80 5.96 -10.84 -2.20
CA ARG A 80 6.40 -10.37 -3.54
C ARG A 80 5.24 -9.96 -4.43
N GLN A 81 4.16 -10.75 -4.43
CA GLN A 81 2.95 -10.41 -5.17
C GLN A 81 2.33 -9.10 -4.66
N GLU A 82 2.20 -8.92 -3.35
CA GLU A 82 1.71 -7.65 -2.78
C GLU A 82 2.64 -6.48 -3.12
N ALA A 83 3.96 -6.66 -3.12
CA ALA A 83 4.90 -5.61 -3.53
C ALA A 83 4.66 -5.13 -4.97
N SER A 84 4.34 -6.05 -5.89
CA SER A 84 3.96 -5.69 -7.27
C SER A 84 2.65 -4.89 -7.34
N LEU A 85 1.68 -5.22 -6.46
CA LEU A 85 0.42 -4.49 -6.34
C LEU A 85 0.63 -3.11 -5.73
N ILE A 86 1.51 -2.96 -4.73
CA ILE A 86 1.90 -1.67 -4.15
C ILE A 86 2.55 -0.78 -5.21
N ALA A 87 3.45 -1.32 -6.03
CA ALA A 87 4.09 -0.56 -7.11
C ALA A 87 3.04 -0.04 -8.11
N THR A 88 2.11 -0.92 -8.53
CA THR A 88 1.02 -0.56 -9.44
C THR A 88 0.08 0.48 -8.82
N ALA A 89 -0.30 0.29 -7.56
CA ALA A 89 -1.16 1.23 -6.82
C ALA A 89 -0.48 2.60 -6.68
N THR A 90 0.82 2.63 -6.38
CA THR A 90 1.62 3.86 -6.30
C THR A 90 1.66 4.60 -7.62
N ALA A 91 1.84 3.90 -8.74
CA ALA A 91 1.78 4.50 -10.07
C ALA A 91 0.40 5.14 -10.35
N ARG A 92 -0.69 4.43 -10.01
CA ARG A 92 -2.06 4.94 -10.16
C ARG A 92 -2.33 6.17 -9.29
N THR A 93 -1.96 6.14 -8.01
CA THR A 93 -2.10 7.28 -7.10
C THR A 93 -1.37 8.51 -7.64
N ASN A 94 -0.13 8.33 -8.10
CA ASN A 94 0.67 9.41 -8.69
C ASN A 94 -0.01 10.03 -9.93
N MET A 95 -0.58 9.22 -10.82
CA MET A 95 -1.30 9.70 -11.99
C MET A 95 -2.54 10.52 -11.60
N VAL A 96 -3.33 10.02 -10.65
CA VAL A 96 -4.55 10.69 -10.19
C VAL A 96 -4.23 11.99 -9.45
N GLU A 97 -3.19 11.99 -8.62
CA GLU A 97 -2.72 13.20 -7.94
C GLU A 97 -2.29 14.29 -8.92
N ARG A 98 -1.54 13.91 -9.97
CA ARG A 98 -1.15 14.86 -11.03
C ARG A 98 -2.38 15.46 -11.70
N ALA A 99 -3.33 14.62 -12.11
CA ALA A 99 -4.57 15.08 -12.71
C ALA A 99 -5.38 16.00 -11.78
N TYR A 100 -5.43 15.70 -10.47
CA TYR A 100 -6.08 16.56 -9.48
C TYR A 100 -5.37 17.91 -9.34
N LYS A 101 -4.04 17.93 -9.24
CA LYS A 101 -3.22 19.15 -9.15
C LYS A 101 -3.42 20.03 -10.39
N ASP A 102 -3.49 19.44 -11.58
CA ASP A 102 -3.69 20.18 -12.82
C ASP A 102 -5.06 20.82 -12.92
N VAL A 103 -6.12 20.08 -12.59
CA VAL A 103 -7.49 20.63 -12.56
C VAL A 103 -7.59 21.73 -11.50
N ARG A 104 -7.03 21.51 -10.31
CA ARG A 104 -7.02 22.51 -9.24
C ARG A 104 -6.36 23.82 -9.67
N ARG A 105 -5.20 23.76 -10.35
CA ARG A 105 -4.49 24.94 -10.87
C ARG A 105 -5.26 25.65 -11.99
N ARG A 106 -6.03 24.92 -12.80
CA ARG A 106 -6.89 25.54 -13.83
C ARG A 106 -8.07 26.27 -13.17
N ASP A 107 -8.75 25.62 -12.24
CA ASP A 107 -9.86 26.23 -11.49
C ASP A 107 -9.42 27.50 -10.75
N GLU A 108 -8.23 27.49 -10.12
CA GLU A 108 -7.67 28.66 -9.43
C GLU A 108 -7.36 29.81 -10.39
N ARG A 109 -6.83 29.53 -11.59
CA ARG A 109 -6.58 30.54 -12.62
C ARG A 109 -7.87 31.14 -13.18
N GLU A 110 -8.82 30.28 -13.57
CA GLU A 110 -10.11 30.74 -14.09
C GLU A 110 -10.86 31.59 -13.08
N ARG A 111 -10.79 31.22 -11.79
CA ARG A 111 -11.39 32.02 -10.72
C ARG A 111 -10.71 33.38 -10.57
N SER A 112 -9.37 33.42 -10.55
CA SER A 112 -8.63 34.68 -10.47
C SER A 112 -8.91 35.59 -11.66
N ASP A 113 -9.03 35.03 -12.87
CA ASP A 113 -9.34 35.79 -14.07
C ASP A 113 -10.77 36.36 -14.02
N ARG A 114 -11.75 35.59 -13.55
CA ARG A 114 -13.12 36.09 -13.31
C ARG A 114 -13.13 37.22 -12.28
N GLU A 115 -12.47 37.03 -11.13
CA GLU A 115 -12.39 38.04 -10.08
C GLU A 115 -11.77 39.35 -10.60
N ARG A 116 -10.75 39.27 -11.48
CA ARG A 116 -10.17 40.45 -12.14
C ARG A 116 -11.15 41.14 -13.10
N LEU A 117 -11.88 40.38 -13.91
CA LEU A 117 -12.87 40.92 -14.84
C LEU A 117 -14.04 41.60 -14.11
N ASP A 118 -14.49 41.00 -13.00
CA ASP A 118 -15.54 41.56 -12.15
C ASP A 118 -15.10 42.90 -11.54
N LEU A 119 -13.85 43.00 -11.06
CA LEU A 119 -13.28 44.26 -10.56
C LEU A 119 -13.22 45.34 -11.64
N ILE A 120 -12.80 44.99 -12.87
CA ILE A 120 -12.78 45.94 -13.99
C ILE A 120 -14.19 46.41 -14.35
N THR A 121 -15.16 45.50 -14.33
CA THR A 121 -16.57 45.80 -14.63
C THR A 121 -17.17 46.71 -13.55
N GLN A 122 -16.92 46.43 -12.27
CA GLN A 122 -17.34 47.30 -11.17
C GLN A 122 -16.71 48.70 -11.28
N LYS A 123 -15.42 48.80 -11.57
CA LYS A 123 -14.74 50.09 -11.76
C LYS A 123 -15.33 50.88 -12.94
N ARG A 124 -15.65 50.22 -14.05
CA ARG A 124 -16.32 50.88 -15.20
C ARG A 124 -17.71 51.40 -14.87
N ASN A 125 -18.46 50.68 -14.03
CA ASN A 125 -19.80 51.08 -13.61
C ASN A 125 -19.80 52.17 -12.52
N SER A 126 -18.67 52.38 -11.82
CA SER A 126 -18.53 53.46 -10.83
C SER A 126 -17.99 54.77 -11.41
N ASP A 127 -17.27 54.71 -12.54
CA ASP A 127 -16.68 55.88 -13.23
C ASP A 127 -17.60 56.46 -14.33
N GLY A 128 -18.83 55.95 -14.49
CA GLY A 128 -19.83 56.44 -15.45
C GLY A 128 -21.13 56.83 -14.76
#